data_AF-A0A9P6T793-F1
#
_entry.id   AF-A0A9P6T793-F1
#
_cell.length_a   1.000
_cell.length_b   1.000
_cell.length_c   1.000
_cell.angle_alpha   90.00
_cell.angle_beta   90.00
_cell.angle_gamma   90.00
#
_symmetry.space_group_name_H-M   'P 1'
#
loop_
_entity.id
_entity.type
_entity.pdbx_description
1 polymer ?
#
loop_
_entity_poly.entity_id
_entity_poly.type
_entity_poly.pdbx_seq_one_letter_code
_entity_poly.pdbx_strand_id
1 'polypeptide(L)'
;MASKGTCNNNLKVITKTSCVNCGTTETPLWRRDSEGKTICNACGENYDRRLISTPFTFSFEFGGEEVALGATCCENCGTKTTPLWRRDGEGRVACNACGLYYKLHGAHRPVGMKRAMIKRRKRLHSTARVS
;
A
#
# COMPACT_ATOMS: atom_id res chain seq x y z
N MET A 1 17.48 26.78 -29.46
CA MET A 1 18.16 25.50 -29.15
C MET A 1 17.28 24.71 -28.19
N ALA A 2 16.52 23.72 -28.67
CA ALA A 2 15.74 22.82 -27.84
C ALA A 2 15.80 21.44 -28.50
N SER A 3 16.78 20.63 -28.08
CA SER A 3 17.02 19.31 -28.65
C SER A 3 15.96 18.34 -28.12
N LYS A 4 15.24 17.77 -29.08
CA LYS A 4 14.13 16.83 -28.93
C LYS A 4 14.54 15.64 -28.07
N GLY A 5 13.70 15.30 -27.09
CA GLY A 5 13.81 14.08 -26.30
C GLY A 5 13.55 12.87 -27.19
N THR A 6 14.58 12.05 -27.38
CA THR A 6 14.46 10.71 -27.94
C THR A 6 14.37 9.73 -26.77
N CYS A 7 13.18 9.22 -26.47
CA CYS A 7 13.06 8.03 -25.62
C CYS A 7 13.39 6.81 -26.48
N ASN A 8 14.68 6.43 -26.48
CA ASN A 8 15.09 5.14 -27.02
C ASN A 8 14.61 4.04 -26.09
N ASN A 9 13.59 3.31 -26.55
CA ASN A 9 13.25 1.97 -26.06
C ASN A 9 14.39 1.02 -26.42
N ASN A 10 15.38 0.89 -25.52
CA ASN A 10 16.39 -0.15 -25.62
C ASN A 10 16.37 -1.01 -24.36
N LEU A 11 15.74 -2.16 -24.51
CA LEU A 11 15.77 -3.26 -23.56
C LEU A 11 17.18 -3.88 -23.52
N LYS A 12 17.69 -4.14 -22.31
CA LYS A 12 18.98 -4.77 -21.88
C LYS A 12 19.95 -3.69 -21.34
N VAL A 13 20.36 -3.73 -20.07
CA VAL A 13 21.11 -4.83 -19.42
C VAL A 13 20.67 -5.00 -17.97
N ILE A 14 20.37 -6.24 -17.57
CA ILE A 14 20.12 -6.66 -16.19
C ILE A 14 21.46 -6.74 -15.47
N THR A 15 21.97 -5.61 -14.97
CA THR A 15 22.84 -5.64 -13.78
C THR A 15 21.90 -5.49 -12.59
N LYS A 16 21.87 -6.49 -11.70
CA LYS A 16 20.94 -6.56 -10.56
C LYS A 16 21.02 -5.27 -9.74
N THR A 17 20.15 -4.32 -10.00
CA THR A 17 20.08 -3.09 -9.23
C THR A 17 19.38 -3.47 -7.93
N SER A 18 20.11 -3.42 -6.82
CA SER A 18 19.58 -3.72 -5.50
C SER A 18 19.58 -2.46 -4.64
N CYS A 19 18.60 -2.38 -3.74
CA CYS A 19 18.55 -1.29 -2.77
C CYS A 19 19.70 -1.41 -1.78
N VAL A 20 20.48 -0.34 -1.60
CA VAL A 20 21.59 -0.34 -0.63
C VAL A 20 21.15 -0.46 0.83
N ASN A 21 19.88 -0.15 1.14
CA ASN A 21 19.36 -0.16 2.52
C ASN A 21 18.63 -1.45 2.90
N CYS A 22 18.01 -2.16 1.95
CA CYS A 22 17.25 -3.39 2.23
C CYS A 22 17.55 -4.56 1.30
N GLY A 23 18.45 -4.39 0.34
CA GLY A 23 18.83 -5.44 -0.60
C GLY A 23 17.76 -5.84 -1.62
N THR A 24 16.54 -5.28 -1.57
CA THR A 24 15.50 -5.65 -2.55
C THR A 24 15.99 -5.42 -3.96
N THR A 25 15.74 -6.38 -4.84
CA THR A 25 16.00 -6.28 -6.29
C THR A 25 14.75 -5.89 -7.07
N GLU A 26 13.61 -5.79 -6.38
CA GLU A 26 12.32 -5.48 -6.97
C GLU A 26 11.66 -4.34 -6.21
N THR A 27 11.30 -3.29 -6.94
CA THR A 27 10.58 -2.15 -6.39
C THR A 27 9.81 -1.46 -7.50
N PRO A 28 8.59 -0.97 -7.24
CA PRO A 28 7.77 -0.31 -8.26
C PRO A 28 8.38 1.00 -8.78
N LEU A 29 9.32 1.59 -8.03
CA LEU A 29 10.07 2.77 -8.45
C LEU A 29 11.43 2.82 -7.74
N TRP A 30 12.51 2.98 -8.51
CA TRP A 30 13.84 3.23 -7.97
C TRP A 30 14.04 4.72 -7.70
N ARG A 31 14.57 5.05 -6.52
CA ARG A 31 14.92 6.41 -6.10
C ARG A 31 16.44 6.50 -5.87
N ARG A 32 16.96 7.72 -5.75
CA ARG A 32 18.35 7.99 -5.35
C ARG A 32 18.36 8.76 -4.04
N ASP A 33 19.29 8.44 -3.15
CA ASP A 33 19.55 9.24 -1.95
C ASP A 33 20.37 10.50 -2.27
N SER A 34 20.67 11.30 -1.24
CA SER A 34 21.49 12.51 -1.33
C SER A 34 22.93 12.26 -1.79
N GLU A 35 23.42 11.03 -1.70
CA GLU A 35 24.75 10.59 -2.17
C GLU A 35 24.69 9.95 -3.57
N GLY A 36 23.51 9.88 -4.19
CA GLY A 36 23.29 9.32 -5.52
C GLY A 36 23.16 7.78 -5.56
N LYS A 37 23.14 7.10 -4.42
CA LYS A 37 23.01 5.63 -4.31
C LYS A 37 21.57 5.20 -4.56
N THR A 38 21.42 4.02 -5.16
CA THR A 38 20.10 3.49 -5.55
C THR A 38 19.37 2.88 -4.35
N ILE A 39 18.19 3.40 -4.07
CA ILE A 39 17.30 2.93 -3.01
C ILE A 39 15.91 2.60 -3.57
N CYS A 40 15.20 1.67 -2.94
CA CYS A 40 13.86 1.30 -3.35
C CYS A 40 12.81 2.34 -2.91
N ASN A 41 11.61 2.31 -3.51
CA ASN A 41 10.53 3.24 -3.17
C ASN A 41 10.22 3.24 -1.66
N ALA A 42 10.17 2.05 -1.04
CA ALA A 42 9.91 1.91 0.38
C ALA A 42 11.02 2.52 1.26
N CYS A 43 12.29 2.32 0.90
CA CYS A 43 13.40 2.92 1.64
C CYS A 43 13.51 4.44 1.42
N GLY A 44 13.17 4.93 0.23
CA GLY A 44 13.12 6.36 -0.04
C GLY A 44 11.99 7.07 0.70
N GLU A 45 10.80 6.46 0.76
CA GLU A 45 9.67 7.00 1.54
C GLU A 45 9.92 6.91 3.06
N ASN A 46 10.67 5.91 3.53
CA ASN A 46 11.09 5.83 4.93
C ASN A 46 12.20 6.84 5.30
N TYR A 47 12.95 7.38 4.33
CA TYR A 47 13.96 8.41 4.56
C TYR A 47 13.34 9.74 5.00
N ASP A 48 12.12 10.03 4.53
CA ASP A 48 11.35 11.26 4.83
C ASP A 48 10.57 11.18 6.17
N ARG A 49 10.41 9.97 6.73
CA ARG A 49 9.71 9.76 8.01
C ARG A 49 10.58 9.82 9.26
N ARG A 50 11.90 10.03 9.13
CA ARG A 50 12.82 10.06 10.29
C ARG A 50 12.75 11.31 11.17
N LEU A 51 11.87 12.27 10.89
CA LEU A 51 11.62 13.42 11.78
C LEU A 51 10.37 13.27 12.69
N ILE A 52 9.78 12.08 12.79
CA ILE A 52 8.87 11.76 13.90
C ILE A 52 9.40 10.50 14.60
N SER A 53 10.23 10.76 15.61
CA SER A 53 10.50 9.94 16.82
C SER A 53 9.85 8.55 16.85
N THR A 54 10.59 7.43 16.89
CA THR A 54 11.59 7.12 17.92
C THR A 54 12.55 6.00 17.47
N PRO A 55 13.83 6.04 17.87
CA PRO A 55 14.74 4.89 17.81
C PRO A 55 14.90 4.30 19.22
N PHE A 56 14.61 3.02 19.45
CA PHE A 56 15.39 2.25 20.42
C PHE A 56 15.15 0.73 20.28
N THR A 57 16.19 0.02 19.88
CA THR A 57 16.38 -1.40 20.16
C THR A 57 16.32 -1.62 21.67
N PHE A 58 15.23 -2.19 22.17
CA PHE A 58 15.18 -2.76 23.52
C PHE A 58 15.08 -4.27 23.38
N SER A 59 16.15 -4.98 23.71
CA SER A 59 16.17 -6.44 23.79
C SER A 59 15.26 -6.86 24.95
N PHE A 60 14.02 -7.22 24.65
CA PHE A 60 13.12 -7.82 25.61
C PHE A 60 12.60 -9.14 25.03
N GLU A 61 12.87 -10.24 25.73
CA GLU A 61 12.36 -11.58 25.43
C GLU A 61 10.84 -11.66 25.68
N PHE A 62 10.04 -10.92 24.91
CA PHE A 62 8.62 -11.22 24.82
C PHE A 62 8.45 -12.35 23.82
N GLY A 63 8.07 -13.52 24.35
CA GLY A 63 7.50 -14.61 23.57
C GLY A 63 6.37 -14.08 22.70
N GLY A 64 6.68 -13.80 21.44
CA GLY A 64 5.71 -13.52 20.40
C GLY A 64 5.21 -14.86 19.91
N GLU A 65 4.22 -15.41 20.61
CA GLU A 65 3.26 -16.32 20.02
C GLU A 65 2.95 -15.79 18.61
N GLU A 66 3.12 -16.65 17.61
CA GLU A 66 2.51 -16.45 16.31
C GLU A 66 1.01 -16.32 16.58
N VAL A 67 0.53 -15.10 16.85
CA VAL A 67 -0.89 -14.81 16.85
C VAL A 67 -1.27 -14.99 15.40
N ALA A 68 -1.61 -16.22 15.07
CA ALA A 68 -2.14 -16.65 13.81
C ALA A 68 -3.11 -15.57 13.40
N LEU A 69 -2.70 -14.73 12.42
CA LEU A 69 -3.35 -13.50 12.00
C LEU A 69 -4.85 -13.70 12.08
N GLY A 70 -5.44 -13.30 13.22
CA GLY A 70 -6.79 -13.68 13.59
C GLY A 70 -7.66 -13.22 12.44
N ALA A 71 -8.24 -14.16 11.70
CA ALA A 71 -8.71 -13.92 10.34
C ALA A 71 -9.74 -12.79 10.36
N THR A 72 -9.25 -11.55 10.13
CA THR A 72 -10.09 -10.35 10.18
C THR A 72 -11.24 -10.57 9.22
N CYS A 73 -12.46 -10.54 9.75
CA CYS A 73 -13.66 -10.81 8.99
C CYS A 73 -14.58 -9.61 9.13
N CYS A 74 -15.28 -9.29 8.04
CA CYS A 74 -16.27 -8.24 8.09
C CYS A 74 -17.49 -8.71 8.88
N GLU A 75 -17.91 -7.95 9.88
CA GLU A 75 -19.08 -8.32 10.71
C GLU A 75 -20.40 -8.34 9.91
N ASN A 76 -20.51 -7.50 8.88
CA ASN A 76 -21.72 -7.45 8.06
C ASN A 76 -21.82 -8.56 7.00
N CYS A 77 -20.72 -8.98 6.38
CA CYS A 77 -20.77 -9.91 5.24
C CYS A 77 -19.82 -11.12 5.35
N GLY A 78 -19.09 -11.24 6.46
CA GLY A 78 -18.15 -12.32 6.74
C GLY A 78 -16.96 -12.41 5.78
N THR A 79 -16.73 -11.41 4.91
CA THR A 79 -15.58 -11.48 3.99
C THR A 79 -14.29 -11.43 4.78
N LYS A 80 -13.37 -12.35 4.48
CA LYS A 80 -12.01 -12.39 5.02
C LYS A 80 -11.00 -11.68 4.10
N THR A 81 -11.45 -11.26 2.92
CA THR A 81 -10.63 -10.57 1.92
C THR A 81 -11.29 -9.24 1.58
N THR A 82 -10.52 -8.17 1.70
CA THR A 82 -10.93 -6.82 1.29
C THR A 82 -9.68 -6.01 0.95
N PRO A 83 -9.74 -5.10 -0.04
CA PRO A 83 -8.60 -4.23 -0.35
C PRO A 83 -8.31 -3.19 0.74
N LEU A 84 -9.28 -2.92 1.61
CA LEU A 84 -9.14 -2.01 2.75
C LEU A 84 -10.09 -2.45 3.85
N TRP A 85 -9.58 -2.55 5.08
CA TRP A 85 -10.40 -2.71 6.27
C TRP A 85 -10.83 -1.33 6.77
N ARG A 86 -12.10 -1.21 7.16
CA ARG A 86 -12.69 -0.02 7.76
C ARG A 86 -13.18 -0.37 9.16
N ARG A 87 -13.28 0.65 10.02
CA ARG A 87 -14.02 0.58 11.29
C ARG A 87 -15.26 1.43 11.16
N ASP A 88 -16.39 0.94 11.67
CA ASP A 88 -17.61 1.75 11.76
C ASP A 88 -17.55 2.70 12.99
N GLY A 89 -18.64 3.45 13.23
CA GLY A 89 -18.73 4.38 14.37
C GLY A 89 -18.70 3.71 15.74
N GLU A 90 -18.96 2.40 15.79
CA GLU A 90 -18.92 1.58 17.01
C GLU A 90 -17.58 0.83 17.14
N GLY A 91 -16.65 1.02 16.19
CA GLY A 91 -15.34 0.37 16.19
C GLY A 91 -15.31 -1.04 15.57
N ARG A 92 -16.46 -1.53 15.08
CA ARG A 92 -16.62 -2.86 14.47
C ARG A 92 -15.87 -2.97 13.14
N VAL A 93 -15.39 -4.17 12.83
CA VAL A 93 -14.58 -4.43 11.64
C VAL A 93 -15.48 -4.62 10.42
N ALA A 94 -15.33 -3.73 9.45
CA ALA A 94 -16.08 -3.74 8.20
C ALA A 94 -15.14 -3.82 6.98
N CYS A 95 -15.55 -4.55 5.94
CA CYS A 95 -14.86 -4.48 4.66
C CYS A 95 -15.12 -3.14 3.97
N ASN A 96 -14.28 -2.80 2.99
CA ASN A 96 -14.39 -1.53 2.27
C ASN A 96 -15.79 -1.31 1.68
N ALA A 97 -16.39 -2.36 1.11
CA ALA A 97 -17.69 -2.24 0.47
C ALA A 97 -18.84 -2.07 1.48
N CYS A 98 -18.83 -2.78 2.60
CA CYS A 98 -19.86 -2.64 3.65
C CYS A 98 -19.76 -1.29 4.36
N GLY A 99 -18.54 -0.86 4.70
CA GLY A 99 -18.33 0.44 5.34
C GLY A 99 -18.70 1.62 4.43
N LEU A 100 -18.42 1.53 3.13
CA LEU A 100 -18.85 2.56 2.18
C LEU A 100 -20.37 2.55 1.95
N TYR A 101 -21.00 1.37 1.88
CA TYR A 101 -22.44 1.27 1.71
C TYR A 101 -23.19 1.89 2.89
N TYR A 102 -22.79 1.57 4.12
CA TYR A 102 -23.40 2.14 5.33
C TYR A 102 -23.24 3.66 5.39
N LYS A 103 -22.05 4.19 5.03
CA LYS A 103 -21.82 5.64 4.99
C LYS A 103 -22.69 6.36 3.95
N LEU A 104 -22.99 5.72 2.83
CA LEU A 104 -23.77 6.33 1.74
C LEU A 104 -25.28 6.21 1.95
N HIS A 105 -25.74 5.07 2.47
CA HIS A 105 -27.17 4.72 2.52
C HIS A 105 -27.75 4.68 3.94
N GLY A 106 -26.92 4.78 4.98
CA GLY A 106 -27.36 4.66 6.38
C GLY A 106 -27.87 3.28 6.78
N ALA A 107 -27.74 2.26 5.92
CA ALA A 107 -28.25 0.91 6.15
C ALA A 107 -27.18 -0.15 5.88
N HIS A 108 -27.37 -1.34 6.44
CA HIS A 108 -26.48 -2.49 6.21
C HIS A 108 -26.55 -2.99 4.76
N ARG A 109 -25.39 -3.39 4.22
CA ARG A 109 -25.31 -3.88 2.84
C ARG A 109 -26.03 -5.23 2.70
N PRO A 110 -26.99 -5.38 1.78
CA PRO A 110 -27.66 -6.67 1.57
C PRO A 110 -26.67 -7.72 1.04
N VAL A 111 -26.76 -8.94 1.59
CA VAL A 111 -25.81 -10.04 1.30
C VAL A 111 -25.83 -10.45 -0.18
N GLY A 112 -26.98 -10.32 -0.85
CA GLY A 112 -27.13 -10.60 -2.30
C GLY A 112 -26.28 -9.70 -3.22
N MET A 113 -25.75 -8.60 -2.71
CA MET A 113 -24.85 -7.71 -3.47
C MET A 113 -23.37 -8.11 -3.37
N LYS A 114 -23.03 -9.11 -2.54
CA LYS A 114 -21.66 -9.58 -2.35
C LYS A 114 -21.18 -10.28 -3.62
N ARG A 115 -20.02 -9.86 -4.13
CA ARG A 115 -19.34 -10.52 -5.25
C ARG A 115 -18.18 -11.34 -4.72
N ALA A 116 -18.02 -12.56 -5.24
CA ALA A 116 -16.92 -13.45 -4.85
C ALA A 116 -15.55 -12.93 -5.33
N MET A 117 -15.50 -12.28 -6.50
CA MET A 117 -14.26 -11.79 -7.10
C MET A 117 -14.07 -10.28 -6.93
N ILE A 118 -12.89 -9.86 -6.46
CA ILE A 118 -12.50 -8.45 -6.36
C ILE A 118 -11.95 -7.98 -7.71
N LYS A 119 -12.71 -7.15 -8.42
CA LYS A 119 -12.28 -6.54 -9.69
C LYS A 119 -11.44 -5.29 -9.44
N ARG A 120 -10.17 -5.30 -9.90
CA ARG A 120 -9.32 -4.11 -9.90
C ARG A 120 -9.75 -3.17 -11.04
N ARG A 121 -9.99 -1.90 -10.74
CA ARG A 121 -10.20 -0.86 -11.76
C ARG A 121 -8.85 -0.20 -12.07
N LYS A 122 -8.52 -0.02 -13.35
CA LYS A 122 -7.39 0.83 -13.74
C LYS A 122 -7.75 2.27 -13.36
N ARG A 123 -7.05 2.84 -12.37
CA ARG A 123 -7.18 4.27 -12.07
C ARG A 123 -6.50 5.02 -13.21
N LEU A 124 -7.30 5.70 -14.03
CA LEU A 124 -6.78 6.77 -14.85
C LEU A 124 -6.35 7.85 -13.87
N HIS A 125 -5.07 8.20 -13.85
CA HIS A 125 -4.62 9.38 -13.13
C HIS A 125 -5.28 10.57 -13.80
N SER A 126 -6.37 11.06 -13.23
CA SER A 126 -6.94 12.34 -13.61
C SER A 126 -5.89 13.38 -13.28
N THR A 127 -5.17 13.85 -14.29
CA THR A 127 -4.46 15.12 -14.26
C THR A 127 -5.52 16.20 -14.05
N ALA A 128 -5.91 16.40 -12.78
CA ALA A 128 -6.73 17.52 -12.38
C ALA A 128 -5.91 18.77 -12.74
N ARG A 129 -6.33 19.45 -13.80
CA ARG A 129 -5.86 20.79 -14.10
C ARG A 129 -6.17 21.64 -12.88
N VAL A 130 -5.12 22.19 -12.30
CA VAL A 130 -5.18 23.34 -11.42
C VAL A 130 -5.83 24.47 -12.24
N SER A 131 -6.85 25.10 -11.70
CA SER A 131 -7.36 26.40 -12.13
C SER A 131 -7.45 27.28 -10.90
#